data_AF-A0A146FN42-F1
#
_entry.id   AF-A0A146FN42-F1
#
_cell.length_a   1.000
_cell.length_b   1.000
_cell.length_c   1.000
_cell.angle_alpha   90.00
_cell.angle_beta   90.00
_cell.angle_gamma   90.00
#
_symmetry.space_group_name_H-M   'P 1'
#
loop_
_entity.id
_entity.type
_entity.pdbx_description
1 polymer ?
#
loop_
_entity_poly.entity_id
_entity_poly.type
_entity_poly.pdbx_seq_one_letter_code
_entity_poly.pdbx_strand_id
1 'polypeptide(L)'
;MKFSNLFAAAVAAFGLVRSGCSQIVKHRPSEGAGVSYSINVPKNTSVTGSGPIFLQLQAPPGVKWFALGQGSQMTDGNLFIVYAASRHNVTLSTRRATGHVQPLYDPSIEAYLLDGSGIHDGVMTANIRCDNCTTLANGESALGNSSSWMWALTHGPPMMSSNVSQLLYQHDWHGTFTLNTTWAVGGNNTNPFVVPMATMHELSAYTHQQQVSDTILHKKRIAHGVMTSVAFVLLFPNFALLLYIVPSRRTVAWIHAPLQLFAVLLALAGFGVGVSVSKDLQEIGGYHPVIGYVAVGGVVLIQPVLGIMQHLHFRKTGTSSLYGVSHRYLGRFFAALGVINGGVGFHYATAKNPDIPPASPIAYGIICGSMFIIYVSVIFWRRSKSASKTARFSLPFFRRRQEKAPIAKLENNSDSTLCGSGVVETSREKSWVP
;
A
#
# COMPACT_ATOMS: atom_id res chain seq x y z
N MET A 1 14.21 78.62 2.85
CA MET A 1 14.99 78.50 4.10
C MET A 1 14.53 77.25 4.86
N LYS A 2 15.40 76.61 5.65
CA LYS A 2 15.08 75.41 6.44
C LYS A 2 14.45 75.78 7.78
N PHE A 3 13.39 75.08 8.18
CA PHE A 3 12.97 74.81 9.57
C PHE A 3 12.18 73.48 9.51
N SER A 4 12.71 72.31 9.90
CA SER A 4 13.15 71.80 11.22
C SER A 4 12.06 70.97 11.92
N ASN A 5 12.35 69.69 12.16
CA ASN A 5 11.47 68.68 12.77
C ASN A 5 11.05 69.01 14.21
N LEU A 6 9.88 68.52 14.62
CA LEU A 6 9.32 68.22 15.97
C LEU A 6 7.78 68.10 15.77
N PHE A 7 6.98 67.11 16.16
CA PHE A 7 7.06 65.94 17.06
C PHE A 7 6.50 64.69 16.32
N ALA A 8 7.09 63.50 16.39
CA ALA A 8 7.00 62.50 17.46
C ALA A 8 5.61 61.81 17.63
N ALA A 9 5.48 60.66 16.96
CA ALA A 9 4.64 59.49 17.25
C ALA A 9 3.41 59.60 18.19
N ALA A 10 2.23 59.41 17.59
CA ALA A 10 1.02 58.93 18.27
C ALA A 10 0.52 57.60 17.64
N VAL A 11 1.40 56.59 17.54
CA VAL A 11 0.97 55.20 17.31
C VAL A 11 0.63 54.59 18.66
N ALA A 12 -0.55 54.94 19.18
CA ALA A 12 -1.09 54.30 20.37
C ALA A 12 -1.40 52.83 20.02
N ALA A 13 -0.81 51.91 20.77
CA ALA A 13 -0.91 50.49 20.48
C ALA A 13 -2.35 49.99 20.60
N PHE A 14 -2.89 49.42 19.52
CA PHE A 14 -3.86 48.32 19.63
C PHE A 14 -3.13 47.09 20.18
N GLY A 15 -2.72 47.18 21.44
CA GLY A 15 -2.31 46.02 22.21
C GLY A 15 -3.49 45.07 22.26
N LEU A 16 -3.29 43.84 21.78
CA LEU A 16 -4.27 42.76 21.86
C LEU A 16 -4.75 42.62 23.31
N VAL A 17 -5.94 43.16 23.59
CA VAL A 17 -6.72 42.77 24.76
C VAL A 17 -6.96 41.27 24.58
N ARG A 18 -6.15 40.46 25.27
CA ARG A 18 -6.28 38.99 25.26
C ARG A 18 -7.59 38.65 25.96
N SER A 19 -8.69 38.63 25.18
CA SER A 19 -10.06 38.42 25.65
C SER A 19 -10.13 37.33 26.70
N GLY A 20 -10.78 37.64 27.84
CA GLY A 20 -11.05 36.65 28.89
C GLY A 20 -12.07 35.58 28.47
N CYS A 21 -12.69 35.74 27.31
CA CYS A 21 -13.66 34.82 26.73
C CYS A 21 -13.00 33.52 26.24
N SER A 22 -13.73 32.41 26.36
CA SER A 22 -13.35 31.13 25.76
C SER A 22 -13.31 31.24 24.23
N GLN A 23 -12.22 30.76 23.62
CA GLN A 23 -12.10 30.60 22.16
C GLN A 23 -12.28 29.14 21.78
N ILE A 24 -13.17 28.85 20.84
CA ILE A 24 -13.49 27.49 20.40
C ILE A 24 -13.20 27.38 18.91
N VAL A 25 -12.35 26.45 18.52
CA VAL A 25 -12.25 26.02 17.13
C VAL A 25 -13.29 24.92 16.89
N LYS A 26 -14.03 24.99 15.77
CA LYS A 26 -14.96 23.95 15.35
C LYS A 26 -14.59 23.40 13.97
N HIS A 27 -14.60 22.08 13.84
CA HIS A 27 -14.44 21.35 12.59
C HIS A 27 -15.68 20.50 12.31
N ARG A 28 -16.13 20.54 11.05
CA ARG A 28 -17.16 19.65 10.49
C ARG A 28 -16.56 18.94 9.27
N PRO A 29 -16.36 17.61 9.30
CA PRO A 29 -15.90 16.88 8.12
C PRO A 29 -16.95 16.95 7.02
N SER A 30 -16.54 17.27 5.79
CA SER A 30 -17.45 17.48 4.65
C SER A 30 -18.34 16.27 4.31
N GLU A 31 -17.86 15.04 4.52
CA GLU A 31 -18.60 13.79 4.29
C GLU A 31 -18.96 13.08 5.61
N GLY A 32 -18.69 13.71 6.76
CA GLY A 32 -18.94 13.17 8.10
C GLY A 32 -20.41 13.17 8.56
N ALA A 33 -21.37 13.13 7.63
CA ALA A 33 -22.81 13.05 7.92
C ALA A 33 -23.32 14.09 8.96
N GLY A 34 -22.70 15.27 9.06
CA GLY A 34 -23.08 16.33 9.99
C GLY A 34 -22.51 16.23 11.40
N VAL A 35 -21.60 15.29 11.70
CA VAL A 35 -20.85 15.31 12.98
C VAL A 35 -20.00 16.57 13.09
N SER A 36 -19.70 16.98 14.33
CA SER A 36 -18.81 18.11 14.56
C SER A 36 -17.96 17.96 15.81
N TYR A 37 -16.76 18.50 15.73
CA TYR A 37 -15.72 18.42 16.73
C TYR A 37 -15.26 19.83 17.07
N SER A 38 -15.40 20.22 18.34
CA SER A 38 -14.98 21.53 18.81
C SER A 38 -13.91 21.41 19.90
N ILE A 39 -12.95 22.32 19.92
CA ILE A 39 -11.78 22.30 20.81
C ILE A 39 -11.60 23.68 21.44
N ASN A 40 -11.37 23.70 22.75
CA ASN A 40 -10.85 24.86 23.49
C ASN A 40 -9.59 24.45 24.27
N VAL A 41 -8.59 25.33 24.25
CA VAL A 41 -7.38 25.23 25.05
C VAL A 41 -7.39 26.40 26.04
N PRO A 42 -7.48 26.17 27.35
CA PRO A 42 -7.38 27.23 28.34
C PRO A 42 -6.05 27.99 28.20
N LYS A 43 -6.10 29.29 28.45
CA LYS A 43 -4.94 30.17 28.35
C LYS A 43 -3.81 29.73 29.30
N ASN A 44 -4.16 29.20 30.47
CA ASN A 44 -3.17 28.61 31.38
C ASN A 44 -2.50 27.37 30.76
N THR A 45 -3.28 26.38 30.31
CA THR A 45 -2.78 25.17 29.64
C THR A 45 -1.85 25.49 28.47
N SER A 46 -2.19 26.49 27.66
CA SER A 46 -1.35 26.94 26.53
C SER A 46 -0.02 27.59 26.95
N VAL A 47 0.09 28.09 28.18
CA VAL A 47 1.30 28.75 28.70
C VAL A 47 2.18 27.78 29.50
N THR A 48 1.57 26.86 30.23
CA THR A 48 2.26 25.81 31.01
C THR A 48 2.63 24.58 30.17
N GLY A 49 1.99 24.36 29.02
CA GLY A 49 2.11 23.13 28.22
C GLY A 49 1.41 21.90 28.83
N SER A 50 0.76 22.07 29.98
CA SER A 50 0.16 20.99 30.77
C SER A 50 -1.07 21.49 31.53
N GLY A 51 -2.09 20.65 31.65
CA GLY A 51 -3.39 20.96 32.22
C GLY A 51 -4.54 20.62 31.28
N PRO A 52 -5.80 20.91 31.68
CA PRO A 52 -6.97 20.48 30.93
C PRO A 52 -7.06 21.07 29.54
N ILE A 53 -7.53 20.28 28.59
CA ILE A 53 -8.15 20.73 27.35
C ILE A 53 -9.63 20.37 27.35
N PHE A 54 -10.41 21.08 26.52
CA PHE A 54 -11.85 20.90 26.42
C PHE A 54 -12.24 20.51 24.99
N LEU A 55 -13.01 19.43 24.86
CA LEU A 55 -13.47 18.88 23.60
C LEU A 55 -15.00 18.81 23.60
N GLN A 56 -15.65 19.18 22.50
CA GLN A 56 -17.08 18.93 22.30
C GLN A 56 -17.28 18.07 21.07
N LEU A 57 -17.95 16.94 21.26
CA LEU A 57 -18.32 15.99 20.23
C LEU A 57 -19.83 16.07 20.03
N GLN A 58 -20.28 16.34 18.80
CA GLN A 58 -21.70 16.32 18.44
C GLN A 58 -21.98 15.42 17.24
N ALA A 59 -23.06 14.64 17.30
CA ALA A 59 -23.54 13.80 16.20
C ALA A 59 -25.08 13.90 16.06
N PRO A 60 -25.60 14.01 14.82
CA PRO A 60 -27.04 14.02 14.56
C PRO A 60 -27.69 12.63 14.74
N PRO A 61 -29.03 12.55 14.69
CA PRO A 61 -29.75 11.27 14.69
C PRO A 61 -29.27 10.31 13.59
N GLY A 62 -29.30 9.00 13.89
CA GLY A 62 -28.88 7.94 12.96
C GLY A 62 -27.41 7.52 13.07
N VAL A 63 -26.63 8.17 13.94
CA VAL A 63 -25.29 7.74 14.34
C VAL A 63 -25.38 6.77 15.52
N LYS A 64 -24.76 5.59 15.39
CA LYS A 64 -24.71 4.54 16.42
C LYS A 64 -23.65 4.86 17.47
N TRP A 65 -22.45 5.16 16.99
CA TRP A 65 -21.32 5.68 17.76
C TRP A 65 -20.46 6.57 16.86
N PHE A 66 -19.75 7.51 17.46
CA PHE A 66 -18.78 8.37 16.79
C PHE A 66 -17.61 8.70 17.71
N ALA A 67 -16.48 9.11 17.14
CA ALA A 67 -15.26 9.34 17.88
C ALA A 67 -14.46 10.54 17.35
N LEU A 68 -13.68 11.12 18.26
CA LEU A 68 -12.54 12.00 17.97
C LEU A 68 -11.27 11.30 18.48
N GLY A 69 -10.15 11.42 17.77
CA GLY A 69 -8.86 10.91 18.21
C GLY A 69 -7.74 11.92 17.97
N GLN A 70 -6.68 11.85 18.77
CA GLN A 70 -5.49 12.70 18.64
C GLN A 70 -4.42 11.99 17.81
N GLY A 71 -3.79 12.72 16.87
CA GLY A 71 -2.80 12.17 15.93
C GLY A 71 -3.35 11.96 14.52
N SER A 72 -2.59 11.30 13.64
CA SER A 72 -2.97 11.00 12.25
C SER A 72 -3.41 9.55 12.04
N GLN A 73 -2.99 8.61 12.88
CA GLN A 73 -3.40 7.21 12.85
C GLN A 73 -4.08 6.78 14.15
N MET A 74 -4.94 5.76 14.05
CA MET A 74 -5.70 5.18 15.16
C MET A 74 -4.86 4.78 16.40
N THR A 75 -3.56 4.56 16.21
CA THR A 75 -2.58 4.17 17.24
C THR A 75 -1.81 5.33 17.87
N ASP A 76 -1.91 6.56 17.35
CA ASP A 76 -1.02 7.68 17.71
C ASP A 76 -1.33 8.31 19.07
N GLY A 77 -2.54 8.14 19.58
CA GLY A 77 -3.01 8.91 20.73
C GLY A 77 -4.32 8.44 21.34
N ASN A 78 -4.92 9.35 22.09
CA ASN A 78 -6.13 9.11 22.87
C ASN A 78 -7.36 9.16 21.95
N LEU A 79 -8.27 8.19 22.11
CA LEU A 79 -9.55 8.12 21.38
C LEU A 79 -10.70 8.40 22.34
N PHE A 80 -11.59 9.32 21.97
CA PHE A 80 -12.80 9.69 22.71
C PHE A 80 -14.02 9.19 21.93
N ILE A 81 -14.56 8.04 22.34
CA ILE A 81 -15.68 7.39 21.64
C ILE A 81 -16.97 7.69 22.40
N VAL A 82 -18.01 8.14 21.68
CA VAL A 82 -19.29 8.57 22.23
C VAL A 82 -20.44 7.79 21.58
N TYR A 83 -21.36 7.31 22.41
CA TYR A 83 -22.59 6.63 22.02
C TYR A 83 -23.68 6.82 23.07
N ALA A 84 -24.94 6.54 22.74
CA ALA A 84 -26.05 6.66 23.67
C ALA A 84 -25.91 5.68 24.86
N ALA A 85 -25.92 6.20 26.08
CA ALA A 85 -26.10 5.43 27.31
C ALA A 85 -27.58 5.09 27.53
N SER A 86 -28.44 6.06 27.24
CA SER A 86 -29.90 5.99 27.36
C SER A 86 -30.55 6.88 26.29
N ARG A 87 -31.86 7.13 26.37
CA ARG A 87 -32.56 8.06 25.45
C ARG A 87 -32.14 9.52 25.63
N HIS A 88 -31.53 9.87 26.76
CA HIS A 88 -31.22 11.26 27.14
C HIS A 88 -29.76 11.47 27.56
N ASN A 89 -29.00 10.39 27.76
CA ASN A 89 -27.61 10.46 28.23
C ASN A 89 -26.65 9.72 27.30
N VAL A 90 -25.39 10.14 27.28
CA VAL A 90 -24.31 9.58 26.47
C VAL A 90 -23.26 8.89 27.34
N THR A 91 -22.57 7.91 26.78
CA THR A 91 -21.40 7.26 27.36
C THR A 91 -20.15 7.83 26.69
N LEU A 92 -19.19 8.29 27.48
CA LEU A 92 -17.83 8.54 27.02
C LEU A 92 -16.99 7.30 27.28
N SER A 93 -16.31 6.82 26.24
CA SER A 93 -15.40 5.69 26.29
C SER A 93 -14.03 6.16 25.79
N THR A 94 -13.11 6.39 26.72
CA THR A 94 -11.70 6.68 26.42
C THR A 94 -10.99 5.40 26.01
N ARG A 95 -10.30 5.39 24.87
CA ARG A 95 -9.64 4.19 24.35
C ARG A 95 -8.27 4.45 23.76
N ARG A 96 -7.47 3.39 23.66
CA ARG A 96 -6.28 3.31 22.81
C ARG A 96 -6.33 2.10 21.89
N ALA A 97 -5.66 2.20 20.75
CA ALA A 97 -5.48 1.11 19.81
C ALA A 97 -4.00 0.67 19.78
N THR A 98 -3.77 -0.63 19.67
CA THR A 98 -2.43 -1.23 19.46
C THR A 98 -2.15 -1.58 17.99
N GLY A 99 -3.14 -1.34 17.12
CA GLY A 99 -3.12 -1.59 15.68
C GLY A 99 -4.49 -1.29 15.08
N HIS A 100 -4.75 -1.72 13.84
CA HIS A 100 -6.07 -1.59 13.19
C HIS A 100 -7.02 -2.71 13.63
N VAL A 101 -7.22 -2.79 14.94
CA VAL A 101 -8.09 -3.75 15.64
C VAL A 101 -8.99 -2.96 16.60
N GLN A 102 -9.98 -3.62 17.19
CA GLN A 102 -10.89 -2.94 18.12
C GLN A 102 -10.10 -2.28 19.26
N PRO A 103 -10.25 -0.95 19.48
CA PRO A 103 -9.54 -0.26 20.53
C PRO A 103 -10.15 -0.61 21.90
N LEU A 104 -9.30 -0.69 22.92
CA LEU A 104 -9.67 -1.10 24.28
C LEU A 104 -9.83 0.12 25.19
N TYR A 105 -10.73 0.02 26.16
CA TYR A 105 -10.94 1.07 27.15
C TYR A 105 -9.66 1.32 27.95
N ASP A 106 -9.28 2.59 28.08
CA ASP A 106 -8.09 3.03 28.78
C ASP A 106 -8.46 4.08 29.86
N PRO A 107 -8.42 3.71 31.14
CA PRO A 107 -8.73 4.61 32.26
C PRO A 107 -7.58 5.58 32.58
N SER A 108 -6.40 5.45 31.97
CA SER A 108 -5.29 6.40 32.15
C SER A 108 -5.50 7.71 31.37
N ILE A 109 -6.47 7.74 30.46
CA ILE A 109 -6.92 8.97 29.79
C ILE A 109 -7.93 9.65 30.74
N GLU A 110 -7.50 10.71 31.41
CA GLU A 110 -8.27 11.41 32.44
C GLU A 110 -9.30 12.36 31.80
N ALA A 111 -10.30 11.77 31.12
CA ALA A 111 -11.34 12.51 30.40
C ALA A 111 -12.76 12.24 30.96
N TYR A 112 -13.48 13.33 31.21
CA TYR A 112 -14.74 13.33 31.94
C TYR A 112 -15.82 14.13 31.19
N LEU A 113 -17.06 13.63 31.20
CA LEU A 113 -18.22 14.36 30.70
C LEU A 113 -18.53 15.55 31.62
N LEU A 114 -18.91 16.67 31.01
CA LEU A 114 -19.31 17.92 31.65
C LEU A 114 -20.80 18.20 31.44
N ASP A 115 -21.33 19.16 32.19
CA ASP A 115 -22.67 19.70 32.01
C ASP A 115 -22.94 20.12 30.55
N GLY A 116 -24.18 19.91 30.10
CA GLY A 116 -24.60 20.05 28.70
C GLY A 116 -24.27 18.84 27.82
N SER A 117 -23.69 17.77 28.38
CA SER A 117 -23.64 16.46 27.72
C SER A 117 -24.98 15.75 27.84
N GLY A 118 -25.40 15.03 26.79
CA GLY A 118 -26.67 14.32 26.75
C GLY A 118 -27.17 14.11 25.33
N ILE A 119 -28.46 13.78 25.22
CA ILE A 119 -29.17 13.65 23.94
C ILE A 119 -30.39 14.57 23.97
N HIS A 120 -30.37 15.58 23.10
CA HIS A 120 -31.40 16.60 22.96
C HIS A 120 -31.83 16.67 21.49
N ASP A 121 -33.14 16.59 21.22
CA ASP A 121 -33.70 16.50 19.86
C ASP A 121 -33.05 15.42 18.97
N GLY A 122 -32.60 14.33 19.60
CA GLY A 122 -31.90 13.22 18.96
C GLY A 122 -30.43 13.49 18.61
N VAL A 123 -29.92 14.70 18.85
CA VAL A 123 -28.50 15.05 18.71
C VAL A 123 -27.74 14.59 19.96
N MET A 124 -26.77 13.71 19.79
CA MET A 124 -25.82 13.35 20.85
C MET A 124 -24.81 14.47 21.01
N THR A 125 -24.66 15.01 22.23
CA THR A 125 -23.62 15.97 22.60
C THR A 125 -22.81 15.43 23.77
N ALA A 126 -21.48 15.46 23.65
CA ALA A 126 -20.56 15.20 24.75
C ALA A 126 -19.62 16.40 24.90
N ASN A 127 -19.78 17.14 26.00
CA ASN A 127 -18.81 18.14 26.46
C ASN A 127 -17.81 17.41 27.35
N ILE A 128 -16.53 17.48 27.01
CA ILE A 128 -15.47 16.68 27.63
C ILE A 128 -14.38 17.61 28.15
N ARG A 129 -13.98 17.41 29.41
CA ARG A 129 -12.69 17.88 29.94
C ARG A 129 -11.72 16.70 29.87
N CYS A 130 -10.51 16.88 29.34
CA CYS A 130 -9.43 15.92 29.55
C CYS A 130 -8.25 16.61 30.22
N ASP A 131 -7.83 16.12 31.39
CA ASP A 131 -6.79 16.71 32.23
C ASP A 131 -5.36 16.40 31.75
N ASN A 132 -5.15 15.28 31.03
CA ASN A 132 -3.83 14.82 30.60
C ASN A 132 -3.67 14.62 29.06
N CYS A 133 -4.51 15.28 28.26
CA CYS A 133 -4.53 15.13 26.79
C CYS A 133 -3.74 16.20 26.01
N THR A 134 -2.74 16.86 26.60
CA THR A 134 -1.87 17.81 25.87
C THR A 134 -0.76 17.12 25.06
N THR A 135 -0.55 15.81 25.26
CA THR A 135 0.46 14.99 24.59
C THR A 135 -0.14 13.76 23.89
N LEU A 136 0.51 13.35 22.80
CA LEU A 136 0.24 12.11 22.07
C LEU A 136 0.90 10.90 22.75
N ALA A 137 0.56 9.69 22.32
CA ALA A 137 1.11 8.46 22.93
C ALA A 137 2.62 8.28 22.71
N ASN A 138 3.18 8.93 21.69
CA ASN A 138 4.62 8.99 21.42
C ASN A 138 5.38 10.07 22.23
N GLY A 139 4.68 10.87 23.04
CA GLY A 139 5.25 11.96 23.84
C GLY A 139 5.34 13.32 23.12
N GLU A 140 4.96 13.41 21.85
CA GLU A 140 4.87 14.69 21.14
C GLU A 140 3.66 15.52 21.62
N SER A 141 3.69 16.84 21.37
CA SER A 141 2.55 17.70 21.72
C SER A 141 1.34 17.41 20.83
N ALA A 142 0.18 17.18 21.45
CA ALA A 142 -1.10 17.07 20.75
C ALA A 142 -1.69 18.46 20.38
N LEU A 143 -0.98 19.55 20.68
CA LEU A 143 -1.38 20.94 20.44
C LEU A 143 -0.28 21.70 19.68
N GLY A 144 -0.66 22.70 18.90
CA GLY A 144 0.27 23.62 18.23
C GLY A 144 -0.32 24.28 16.99
N ASN A 145 0.56 24.84 16.15
CA ASN A 145 0.17 25.55 14.93
C ASN A 145 -0.38 24.60 13.84
N SER A 146 -0.06 23.31 13.93
CA SER A 146 -0.55 22.24 13.06
C SER A 146 -0.63 20.96 13.88
N SER A 147 -1.79 20.73 14.50
CA SER A 147 -2.09 19.52 15.26
C SER A 147 -2.93 18.57 14.40
N SER A 148 -2.53 17.30 14.32
CA SER A 148 -3.27 16.24 13.62
C SER A 148 -4.35 15.65 14.52
N TRP A 149 -5.55 15.50 13.97
CA TRP A 149 -6.69 14.85 14.59
C TRP A 149 -7.30 13.84 13.62
N MET A 150 -8.00 12.85 14.17
CA MET A 150 -8.78 11.89 13.41
C MET A 150 -10.21 11.82 13.93
N TRP A 151 -11.13 11.33 13.11
CA TRP A 151 -12.50 11.06 13.49
C TRP A 151 -13.00 9.79 12.84
N ALA A 152 -14.01 9.18 13.44
CA ALA A 152 -14.65 7.96 12.94
C ALA A 152 -16.12 7.91 13.38
N LEU A 153 -16.99 7.27 12.59
CA LEU A 153 -18.38 7.01 12.96
C LEU A 153 -18.94 5.74 12.32
N THR A 154 -19.96 5.18 12.97
CA THR A 154 -20.82 4.11 12.42
C THR A 154 -22.28 4.56 12.51
N HIS A 155 -23.07 4.29 11.47
CA HIS A 155 -24.49 4.57 11.41
C HIS A 155 -25.34 3.45 12.05
N GLY A 156 -26.62 3.76 12.25
CA GLY A 156 -27.64 2.80 12.67
C GLY A 156 -28.25 3.13 14.03
N PRO A 157 -28.93 2.16 14.67
CA PRO A 157 -29.65 2.41 15.92
C PRO A 157 -28.67 2.74 17.07
N PRO A 158 -29.07 3.60 18.03
CA PRO A 158 -28.25 3.94 19.19
C PRO A 158 -27.87 2.71 20.02
N MET A 159 -26.67 2.69 20.60
CA MET A 159 -26.15 1.52 21.33
C MET A 159 -26.83 1.25 22.67
N MET A 160 -27.40 2.26 23.32
CA MET A 160 -28.16 2.16 24.58
C MET A 160 -27.40 1.40 25.69
N SER A 161 -26.13 1.75 25.91
CA SER A 161 -25.24 1.07 26.87
C SER A 161 -24.36 2.06 27.62
N SER A 162 -24.34 1.95 28.96
CA SER A 162 -23.41 2.68 29.85
C SER A 162 -22.05 2.00 30.02
N ASN A 163 -21.84 0.82 29.43
CA ASN A 163 -20.59 0.07 29.56
C ASN A 163 -19.48 0.72 28.71
N VAL A 164 -18.55 1.43 29.35
CA VAL A 164 -17.40 2.07 28.66
C VAL A 164 -16.56 1.09 27.82
N SER A 165 -16.58 -0.21 28.13
CA SER A 165 -15.88 -1.27 27.38
C SER A 165 -16.76 -1.99 26.34
N GLN A 166 -17.92 -1.43 25.97
CA GLN A 166 -18.85 -2.00 24.99
C GLN A 166 -18.15 -2.43 23.68
N LEU A 167 -18.57 -3.55 23.09
CA LEU A 167 -18.04 -3.99 21.80
C LEU A 167 -18.50 -3.03 20.68
N LEU A 168 -17.54 -2.59 19.85
CA LEU A 168 -17.76 -1.65 18.76
C LEU A 168 -17.58 -2.37 17.43
N TYR A 169 -18.53 -2.19 16.51
CA TYR A 169 -18.34 -2.50 15.10
C TYR A 169 -17.39 -1.48 14.47
N GLN A 170 -16.68 -1.86 13.40
CA GLN A 170 -15.84 -0.94 12.64
C GLN A 170 -16.64 0.28 12.14
N HIS A 171 -15.96 1.41 12.00
CA HIS A 171 -16.53 2.63 11.42
C HIS A 171 -16.95 2.43 9.96
N ASP A 172 -18.07 3.04 9.58
CA ASP A 172 -18.47 3.13 8.16
C ASP A 172 -17.66 4.20 7.43
N TRP A 173 -17.21 5.19 8.20
CA TRP A 173 -16.50 6.38 7.75
C TRP A 173 -15.45 6.80 8.77
N HIS A 174 -14.27 7.14 8.28
CA HIS A 174 -13.21 7.75 9.07
C HIS A 174 -12.53 8.88 8.29
N GLY A 175 -11.77 9.71 9.00
CA GLY A 175 -10.95 10.72 8.38
C GLY A 175 -9.92 11.32 9.31
N THR A 176 -8.99 12.06 8.72
CA THR A 176 -7.94 12.82 9.40
C THR A 176 -8.03 14.28 8.99
N PHE A 177 -7.68 15.19 9.89
CA PHE A 177 -7.77 16.62 9.68
C PHE A 177 -6.73 17.36 10.53
N THR A 178 -6.25 18.51 10.05
CA THR A 178 -5.21 19.30 10.72
C THR A 178 -5.76 20.64 11.23
N LEU A 179 -5.61 20.92 12.53
CA LEU A 179 -6.05 22.18 13.13
C LEU A 179 -4.88 23.02 13.66
N ASN A 180 -4.96 24.33 13.45
CA ASN A 180 -4.17 25.28 14.22
C ASN A 180 -4.86 25.51 15.57
N THR A 181 -4.44 24.78 16.61
CA THR A 181 -5.08 24.87 17.94
C THR A 181 -4.73 26.17 18.67
N THR A 182 -3.83 27.02 18.16
CA THR A 182 -3.61 28.36 18.75
C THR A 182 -4.85 29.25 18.65
N TRP A 183 -5.74 29.00 17.68
CA TRP A 183 -7.02 29.71 17.54
C TRP A 183 -8.09 29.19 18.51
N ALA A 184 -7.79 28.12 19.24
CA ALA A 184 -8.61 27.60 20.34
C ALA A 184 -8.13 28.12 21.71
N VAL A 185 -7.09 28.97 21.75
CA VAL A 185 -6.48 29.44 23.01
C VAL A 185 -7.24 30.65 23.56
N GLY A 186 -8.12 30.41 24.53
CA GLY A 186 -8.90 31.48 25.15
C GLY A 186 -9.65 31.05 26.39
N GLY A 187 -9.90 32.01 27.27
CA GLY A 187 -10.54 31.78 28.57
C GLY A 187 -9.71 30.93 29.54
N ASN A 188 -10.30 30.67 30.70
CA ASN A 188 -9.85 29.71 31.72
C ASN A 188 -11.09 29.09 32.40
N ASN A 189 -12.17 28.90 31.65
CA ASN A 189 -13.45 28.41 32.15
C ASN A 189 -13.39 26.91 32.45
N THR A 190 -14.12 26.46 33.47
CA THR A 190 -14.23 25.04 33.84
C THR A 190 -15.09 24.22 32.88
N ASN A 191 -15.93 24.87 32.08
CA ASN A 191 -16.64 24.30 30.93
C ASN A 191 -16.86 25.43 29.89
N PRO A 192 -16.09 25.47 28.78
CA PRO A 192 -16.19 26.53 27.78
C PRO A 192 -17.41 26.38 26.85
N PHE A 193 -18.13 25.27 26.89
CA PHE A 193 -19.22 24.96 25.94
C PHE A 193 -20.60 25.45 26.39
N VAL A 194 -20.72 25.93 27.63
CA VAL A 194 -21.98 26.41 28.23
C VAL A 194 -21.94 27.90 28.59
N VAL A 195 -20.88 28.64 28.19
CA VAL A 195 -20.74 30.06 28.52
C VAL A 195 -21.38 30.97 27.45
N PRO A 196 -22.14 32.01 27.82
CA PRO A 196 -22.87 32.85 26.85
C PRO A 196 -22.03 33.65 25.86
N MET A 197 -20.72 33.82 26.11
CA MET A 197 -19.82 34.65 25.29
C MET A 197 -18.58 33.88 24.81
N ALA A 198 -18.74 32.62 24.39
CA ALA A 198 -17.68 31.91 23.68
C ALA A 198 -17.57 32.39 22.22
N THR A 199 -16.35 32.65 21.74
CA THR A 199 -16.09 32.93 20.32
C THR A 199 -15.84 31.61 19.59
N MET A 200 -16.67 31.30 18.58
CA MET A 200 -16.48 30.10 17.74
C MET A 200 -15.83 30.45 16.39
N HIS A 201 -14.75 29.75 16.07
CA HIS A 201 -14.05 29.81 14.78
C HIS A 201 -14.27 28.49 14.02
N GLU A 202 -15.07 28.51 12.95
CA GLU A 202 -15.25 27.32 12.11
C GLU A 202 -14.13 27.22 11.06
N LEU A 203 -13.31 26.18 11.18
CA LEU A 203 -12.09 25.98 10.39
C LEU A 203 -12.25 24.97 9.24
N SER A 204 -13.45 24.42 9.05
CA SER A 204 -13.78 23.36 8.09
C SER A 204 -13.31 23.63 6.64
N ALA A 205 -13.32 24.89 6.21
CA ALA A 205 -12.92 25.30 4.85
C ALA A 205 -11.40 25.46 4.64
N TYR A 206 -10.62 25.60 5.72
CA TYR A 206 -9.17 25.87 5.68
C TYR A 206 -8.32 24.68 6.14
N THR A 207 -8.98 23.58 6.47
CA THR A 207 -8.37 22.39 7.04
C THR A 207 -7.98 21.40 5.93
N HIS A 208 -6.71 20.98 5.87
CA HIS A 208 -6.35 19.81 5.06
C HIS A 208 -6.99 18.57 5.71
N GLN A 209 -7.87 17.90 4.96
CA GLN A 209 -8.65 16.77 5.44
C GLN A 209 -8.61 15.62 4.45
N GLN A 210 -8.48 14.40 4.96
CA GLN A 210 -8.63 13.16 4.22
C GLN A 210 -9.80 12.40 4.84
N GLN A 211 -10.73 11.93 4.02
CA GLN A 211 -11.92 11.20 4.47
C GLN A 211 -12.10 9.95 3.61
N VAL A 212 -12.55 8.88 4.24
CA VAL A 212 -12.61 7.55 3.64
C VAL A 212 -13.90 6.86 4.08
N SER A 213 -14.71 6.47 3.11
CA SER A 213 -15.78 5.50 3.33
C SER A 213 -15.21 4.09 3.34
N ASP A 214 -15.35 3.36 4.45
CA ASP A 214 -14.90 1.98 4.60
C ASP A 214 -15.60 1.04 3.59
N THR A 215 -16.85 1.34 3.24
CA THR A 215 -17.59 0.62 2.18
C THR A 215 -16.93 0.78 0.81
N ILE A 216 -16.45 1.98 0.46
CA ILE A 216 -15.75 2.22 -0.81
C ILE A 216 -14.35 1.60 -0.77
N LEU A 217 -13.64 1.77 0.34
CA LEU A 217 -12.32 1.18 0.59
C LEU A 217 -12.35 -0.35 0.46
N HIS A 218 -13.36 -1.02 1.03
CA HIS A 218 -13.58 -2.46 0.91
C HIS A 218 -13.75 -2.89 -0.56
N LYS A 219 -14.59 -2.16 -1.33
CA LYS A 219 -14.75 -2.40 -2.78
C LYS A 219 -13.45 -2.21 -3.56
N LYS A 220 -12.68 -1.14 -3.26
CA LYS A 220 -11.36 -0.90 -3.88
C LYS A 220 -10.38 -2.04 -3.58
N ARG A 221 -10.32 -2.52 -2.32
CA ARG A 221 -9.47 -3.66 -1.90
C ARG A 221 -9.80 -4.94 -2.67
N ILE A 222 -11.09 -5.29 -2.80
CA ILE A 222 -11.54 -6.45 -3.59
C ILE A 222 -11.14 -6.28 -5.06
N ALA A 223 -11.44 -5.13 -5.67
CA ALA A 223 -11.13 -4.88 -7.08
C ALA A 223 -9.62 -4.99 -7.37
N HIS A 224 -8.78 -4.35 -6.55
CA HIS A 224 -7.32 -4.48 -6.63
C HIS A 224 -6.87 -5.95 -6.54
N GLY A 225 -7.30 -6.66 -5.49
CA GLY A 225 -6.93 -8.04 -5.23
C GLY A 225 -7.32 -8.98 -6.37
N VAL A 226 -8.56 -8.88 -6.87
CA VAL A 226 -9.05 -9.71 -7.99
C VAL A 226 -8.30 -9.40 -9.29
N MET A 227 -8.23 -8.13 -9.70
CA MET A 227 -7.67 -7.76 -11.00
C MET A 227 -6.18 -8.11 -11.11
N THR A 228 -5.40 -7.80 -10.07
CA THR A 228 -3.97 -8.11 -10.06
C THR A 228 -3.71 -9.60 -9.92
N SER A 229 -4.49 -10.33 -9.11
CA SER A 229 -4.38 -11.80 -9.00
C SER A 229 -4.70 -12.50 -10.33
N VAL A 230 -5.79 -12.10 -11.01
CA VAL A 230 -6.13 -12.65 -12.33
C VAL A 230 -4.99 -12.38 -13.32
N ALA A 231 -4.45 -11.16 -13.36
CA ALA A 231 -3.33 -10.83 -14.26
C ALA A 231 -2.07 -11.67 -13.96
N PHE A 232 -1.57 -11.66 -12.72
CA PHE A 232 -0.29 -12.29 -12.35
C PHE A 232 -0.34 -13.81 -12.16
N VAL A 233 -1.42 -14.34 -11.59
CA VAL A 233 -1.56 -15.79 -11.36
C VAL A 233 -2.04 -16.48 -12.64
N LEU A 234 -3.06 -15.94 -13.33
CA LEU A 234 -3.70 -16.65 -14.44
C LEU A 234 -3.19 -16.18 -15.81
N LEU A 235 -3.32 -14.89 -16.13
CA LEU A 235 -3.12 -14.41 -17.50
C LEU A 235 -1.65 -14.46 -17.94
N PHE A 236 -0.74 -13.79 -17.22
CA PHE A 236 0.68 -13.71 -17.57
C PHE A 236 1.31 -15.12 -17.77
N PRO A 237 1.12 -16.11 -16.87
CA PRO A 237 1.66 -17.46 -17.06
C PRO A 237 1.02 -18.21 -18.23
N ASN A 238 -0.31 -18.20 -18.37
CA ASN A 238 -0.98 -18.95 -19.45
C ASN A 238 -0.66 -18.38 -20.84
N PHE A 239 -0.60 -17.05 -20.98
CA PHE A 239 -0.23 -16.40 -22.23
C PHE A 239 1.24 -16.61 -22.61
N ALA A 240 2.10 -16.95 -21.65
CA ALA A 240 3.45 -17.46 -21.91
C ALA A 240 3.44 -18.97 -22.27
N LEU A 241 2.58 -19.78 -21.65
CA LEU A 241 2.47 -21.22 -21.93
C LEU A 241 1.94 -21.53 -23.34
N LEU A 242 1.04 -20.68 -23.88
CA LEU A 242 0.49 -20.84 -25.25
C LEU A 242 1.59 -20.98 -26.33
N LEU A 243 2.75 -20.35 -26.15
CA LEU A 243 3.90 -20.46 -27.07
C LEU A 243 4.48 -21.88 -27.15
N TYR A 244 4.32 -22.70 -26.11
CA TYR A 244 4.76 -24.10 -26.08
C TYR A 244 3.70 -25.05 -26.66
N ILE A 245 2.43 -24.63 -26.70
CA ILE A 245 1.30 -25.41 -27.23
C ILE A 245 1.14 -25.19 -28.74
N VAL A 246 1.12 -23.93 -29.18
CA VAL A 246 0.89 -23.53 -30.59
C VAL A 246 2.15 -22.85 -31.18
N PRO A 247 3.21 -23.61 -31.50
CA PRO A 247 4.46 -23.06 -32.03
C PRO A 247 4.31 -22.63 -33.51
N SER A 248 4.24 -21.32 -33.76
CA SER A 248 4.28 -20.76 -35.12
C SER A 248 4.97 -19.39 -35.12
N ARG A 249 5.56 -19.00 -36.26
CA ARG A 249 6.12 -17.66 -36.48
C ARG A 249 5.09 -16.54 -36.28
N ARG A 250 3.80 -16.84 -36.47
CA ARG A 250 2.69 -15.88 -36.27
C ARG A 250 2.18 -15.80 -34.82
N THR A 251 2.36 -16.84 -34.00
CA THR A 251 1.83 -16.91 -32.62
C THR A 251 2.29 -15.74 -31.76
N VAL A 252 3.54 -15.30 -31.91
CA VAL A 252 4.09 -14.19 -31.10
C VAL A 252 3.35 -12.88 -31.36
N ALA A 253 3.14 -12.51 -32.63
CA ALA A 253 2.54 -11.22 -33.00
C ALA A 253 1.00 -11.22 -32.90
N TRP A 254 0.35 -12.36 -33.17
CA TRP A 254 -1.12 -12.43 -33.30
C TRP A 254 -1.84 -13.03 -32.10
N ILE A 255 -1.13 -13.74 -31.21
CA ILE A 255 -1.74 -14.39 -30.03
C ILE A 255 -1.06 -13.88 -28.76
N HIS A 256 0.26 -14.06 -28.64
CA HIS A 256 0.98 -13.69 -27.42
C HIS A 256 0.95 -12.17 -27.17
N ALA A 257 1.37 -11.33 -28.13
CA ALA A 257 1.44 -9.89 -27.89
C ALA A 257 0.07 -9.24 -27.56
N PRO A 258 -1.06 -9.54 -28.26
CA PRO A 258 -2.38 -9.01 -27.91
C PRO A 258 -2.87 -9.48 -26.53
N LEU A 259 -2.68 -10.76 -26.20
CA LEU A 259 -3.08 -11.31 -24.90
C LEU A 259 -2.23 -10.74 -23.76
N GLN A 260 -0.92 -10.58 -23.97
CA GLN A 260 -0.02 -9.92 -23.02
C GLN A 260 -0.39 -8.44 -22.81
N LEU A 261 -0.77 -7.72 -23.87
CA LEU A 261 -1.27 -6.35 -23.76
C LEU A 261 -2.55 -6.29 -22.91
N PHE A 262 -3.50 -7.21 -23.12
CA PHE A 262 -4.69 -7.32 -22.26
C PHE A 262 -4.34 -7.60 -20.79
N ALA A 263 -3.40 -8.51 -20.51
CA ALA A 263 -2.93 -8.78 -19.15
C ALA A 263 -2.25 -7.55 -18.51
N VAL A 264 -1.45 -6.80 -19.28
CA VAL A 264 -0.81 -5.55 -18.85
C VAL A 264 -1.84 -4.47 -18.53
N LEU A 265 -2.89 -4.30 -19.35
CA LEU A 265 -3.95 -3.33 -19.08
C LEU A 265 -4.75 -3.69 -17.82
N LEU A 266 -5.08 -4.97 -17.62
CA LEU A 266 -5.75 -5.43 -16.40
C LEU A 266 -4.86 -5.24 -15.16
N ALA A 267 -3.56 -5.54 -15.26
CA ALA A 267 -2.59 -5.32 -14.20
C ALA A 267 -2.44 -3.83 -13.85
N LEU A 268 -2.38 -2.94 -14.85
CA LEU A 268 -2.32 -1.49 -14.65
C LEU A 268 -3.57 -0.93 -14.00
N ALA A 269 -4.75 -1.39 -14.40
CA ALA A 269 -6.01 -0.97 -13.80
C ALA A 269 -6.12 -1.45 -12.34
N GLY A 270 -5.81 -2.72 -12.07
CA GLY A 270 -5.75 -3.25 -10.70
C GLY A 270 -4.68 -2.55 -9.84
N PHE A 271 -3.53 -2.20 -10.44
CA PHE A 271 -2.47 -1.43 -9.82
C PHE A 271 -2.92 -0.01 -9.42
N GLY A 272 -3.60 0.70 -10.33
CA GLY A 272 -4.15 2.03 -10.04
C GLY A 272 -5.14 2.03 -8.87
N VAL A 273 -6.00 1.00 -8.80
CA VAL A 273 -6.88 0.80 -7.62
C VAL A 273 -6.07 0.53 -6.35
N GLY A 274 -5.01 -0.28 -6.42
CA GLY A 274 -4.10 -0.54 -5.30
C GLY A 274 -3.38 0.71 -4.79
N VAL A 275 -2.95 1.60 -5.69
CA VAL A 275 -2.40 2.91 -5.34
C VAL A 275 -3.46 3.77 -4.63
N SER A 276 -4.73 3.75 -5.09
CA SER A 276 -5.80 4.45 -4.37
C SER A 276 -6.01 3.88 -2.96
N VAL A 277 -6.07 2.55 -2.79
CA VAL A 277 -6.17 1.91 -1.45
C VAL A 277 -5.00 2.33 -0.56
N SER A 278 -3.79 2.37 -1.11
CA SER A 278 -2.58 2.74 -0.36
C SER A 278 -2.60 4.22 0.07
N LYS A 279 -3.18 5.11 -0.75
CA LYS A 279 -3.39 6.52 -0.38
C LYS A 279 -4.49 6.67 0.68
N ASP A 280 -5.64 6.02 0.48
CA ASP A 280 -6.76 6.03 1.43
C ASP A 280 -6.30 5.60 2.84
N LEU A 281 -5.35 4.65 2.92
CA LEU A 281 -4.78 4.11 4.15
C LEU A 281 -3.50 4.81 4.64
N GLN A 282 -2.96 5.79 3.90
CA GLN A 282 -1.68 6.46 4.19
C GLN A 282 -0.46 5.50 4.20
N GLU A 283 -0.56 4.39 3.47
CA GLU A 283 0.34 3.22 3.50
C GLU A 283 1.14 3.03 2.18
N ILE A 284 1.39 4.12 1.44
CA ILE A 284 2.09 4.10 0.14
C ILE A 284 3.52 3.52 0.19
N GLY A 285 4.17 3.54 1.36
CA GLY A 285 5.52 3.01 1.58
C GLY A 285 5.57 1.55 2.05
N GLY A 286 4.42 0.90 2.24
CA GLY A 286 4.37 -0.48 2.75
C GLY A 286 5.06 -1.49 1.84
N TYR A 287 5.51 -2.61 2.41
CA TYR A 287 6.26 -3.63 1.66
C TYR A 287 5.46 -4.17 0.46
N HIS A 288 4.15 -4.34 0.60
CA HIS A 288 3.30 -4.88 -0.46
C HIS A 288 3.11 -3.89 -1.64
N PRO A 289 2.76 -2.61 -1.41
CA PRO A 289 2.83 -1.57 -2.44
C PRO A 289 4.20 -1.47 -3.12
N VAL A 290 5.31 -1.47 -2.36
CA VAL A 290 6.67 -1.31 -2.90
C VAL A 290 7.07 -2.48 -3.80
N ILE A 291 6.84 -3.72 -3.38
CA ILE A 291 7.07 -4.91 -4.23
C ILE A 291 6.13 -4.85 -5.45
N GLY A 292 4.91 -4.36 -5.28
CA GLY A 292 3.95 -4.11 -6.36
C GLY A 292 4.46 -3.13 -7.40
N TYR A 293 5.08 -2.02 -7.00
CA TYR A 293 5.71 -1.05 -7.90
C TYR A 293 6.79 -1.70 -8.77
N VAL A 294 7.65 -2.54 -8.17
CA VAL A 294 8.72 -3.25 -8.89
C VAL A 294 8.14 -4.31 -9.84
N ALA A 295 7.18 -5.12 -9.39
CA ALA A 295 6.58 -6.18 -10.21
C ALA A 295 5.78 -5.63 -11.40
N VAL A 296 4.91 -4.64 -11.17
CA VAL A 296 4.11 -3.99 -12.20
C VAL A 296 4.98 -3.17 -13.14
N GLY A 297 5.90 -2.34 -12.62
CA GLY A 297 6.84 -1.58 -13.44
C GLY A 297 7.70 -2.49 -14.35
N GLY A 298 8.14 -3.64 -13.82
CA GLY A 298 8.86 -4.64 -14.60
C GLY A 298 8.07 -5.21 -15.78
N VAL A 299 6.81 -5.62 -15.58
CA VAL A 299 5.97 -6.17 -16.66
C VAL A 299 5.39 -5.12 -17.61
N VAL A 300 5.24 -3.86 -17.18
CA VAL A 300 4.71 -2.76 -18.00
C VAL A 300 5.81 -2.10 -18.84
N LEU A 301 6.99 -1.86 -18.27
CA LEU A 301 8.04 -1.08 -18.93
C LEU A 301 9.13 -1.97 -19.55
N ILE A 302 9.68 -2.90 -18.76
CA ILE A 302 10.87 -3.68 -19.18
C ILE A 302 10.47 -4.81 -20.13
N GLN A 303 9.40 -5.54 -19.82
CA GLN A 303 8.99 -6.71 -20.61
C GLN A 303 8.60 -6.38 -22.07
N PRO A 304 7.79 -5.34 -22.36
CA PRO A 304 7.42 -5.02 -23.73
C PRO A 304 8.60 -4.53 -24.57
N VAL A 305 9.50 -3.72 -24.00
CA VAL A 305 10.73 -3.28 -24.67
C VAL A 305 11.59 -4.47 -25.09
N LEU A 306 11.91 -5.38 -24.17
CA LEU A 306 12.70 -6.58 -24.49
C LEU A 306 11.97 -7.51 -25.48
N GLY A 307 10.65 -7.61 -25.40
CA GLY A 307 9.82 -8.40 -26.33
C GLY A 307 9.84 -7.83 -27.75
N ILE A 308 9.71 -6.51 -27.90
CA ILE A 308 9.80 -5.82 -29.19
C ILE A 308 11.20 -5.95 -29.78
N MET A 309 12.25 -5.70 -28.99
CA MET A 309 13.65 -5.85 -29.44
C MET A 309 13.95 -7.28 -29.92
N GLN A 310 13.49 -8.30 -29.17
CA GLN A 310 13.60 -9.70 -29.61
C GLN A 310 12.78 -9.98 -30.87
N HIS A 311 11.57 -9.43 -31.00
CA HIS A 311 10.75 -9.64 -32.20
C HIS A 311 11.38 -9.02 -33.46
N LEU A 312 11.92 -7.79 -33.35
CA LEU A 312 12.65 -7.13 -34.42
C LEU A 312 13.93 -7.87 -34.81
N HIS A 313 14.67 -8.41 -33.83
CA HIS A 313 15.82 -9.26 -34.10
C HIS A 313 15.41 -10.56 -34.81
N PHE A 314 14.42 -11.29 -34.29
CA PHE A 314 13.94 -12.54 -34.87
C PHE A 314 13.41 -12.38 -36.30
N ARG A 315 12.79 -11.23 -36.63
CA ARG A 315 12.38 -10.90 -38.00
C ARG A 315 13.55 -10.72 -38.97
N LYS A 316 14.74 -10.33 -38.49
CA LYS A 316 15.95 -10.16 -39.31
C LYS A 316 16.80 -11.42 -39.41
N THR A 317 16.99 -12.13 -38.29
CA THR A 317 17.96 -13.24 -38.19
C THR A 317 17.32 -14.64 -38.12
N GLY A 318 16.04 -14.73 -37.76
CA GLY A 318 15.38 -16.00 -37.45
C GLY A 318 15.81 -16.65 -36.13
N THR A 319 16.66 -15.99 -35.33
CA THR A 319 17.27 -16.57 -34.10
C THR A 319 16.87 -15.82 -32.82
N SER A 320 17.25 -16.38 -31.66
CA SER A 320 17.11 -15.70 -30.36
C SER A 320 18.30 -14.79 -30.10
N SER A 321 18.03 -13.55 -29.69
CA SER A 321 19.05 -12.64 -29.15
C SER A 321 19.14 -12.73 -27.63
N LEU A 322 20.11 -12.02 -27.05
CA LEU A 322 20.19 -11.77 -25.61
C LEU A 322 18.88 -11.14 -25.08
N TYR A 323 18.26 -10.21 -25.82
CA TYR A 323 16.97 -9.61 -25.43
C TYR A 323 15.86 -10.65 -25.24
N GLY A 324 15.84 -11.71 -26.07
CA GLY A 324 14.88 -12.81 -25.96
C GLY A 324 15.14 -13.77 -24.80
N VAL A 325 16.40 -13.88 -24.38
CA VAL A 325 16.79 -14.60 -23.15
C VAL A 325 16.39 -13.77 -21.93
N SER A 326 16.76 -12.49 -21.89
CA SER A 326 16.43 -11.56 -20.80
C SER A 326 14.92 -11.39 -20.63
N HIS A 327 14.16 -11.19 -21.71
CA HIS A 327 12.69 -11.16 -21.70
C HIS A 327 12.12 -12.40 -20.99
N ARG A 328 12.57 -13.60 -21.38
CA ARG A 328 12.05 -14.87 -20.83
C ARG A 328 12.35 -15.05 -19.35
N TYR A 329 13.54 -14.70 -18.88
CA TYR A 329 13.92 -14.89 -17.48
C TYR A 329 13.42 -13.76 -16.58
N LEU A 330 13.50 -12.49 -17.01
CA LEU A 330 12.91 -11.37 -16.27
C LEU A 330 11.39 -11.45 -16.22
N GLY A 331 10.72 -11.93 -17.29
CA GLY A 331 9.28 -12.12 -17.29
C GLY A 331 8.83 -13.17 -16.27
N ARG A 332 9.60 -14.27 -16.13
CA ARG A 332 9.40 -15.25 -15.06
C ARG A 332 9.65 -14.67 -13.67
N PHE A 333 10.72 -13.88 -13.51
CA PHE A 333 11.04 -13.22 -12.25
C PHE A 333 9.93 -12.26 -11.82
N PHE A 334 9.48 -11.34 -12.68
CA PHE A 334 8.41 -10.39 -12.32
C PHE A 334 7.05 -11.08 -12.14
N ALA A 335 6.74 -12.13 -12.90
CA ALA A 335 5.54 -12.93 -12.67
C ALA A 335 5.58 -13.62 -11.29
N ALA A 336 6.69 -14.28 -10.94
CA ALA A 336 6.86 -14.90 -9.63
C ALA A 336 6.83 -13.87 -8.50
N LEU A 337 7.49 -12.71 -8.67
CA LEU A 337 7.48 -11.60 -7.72
C LEU A 337 6.05 -11.08 -7.48
N GLY A 338 5.24 -10.93 -8.53
CA GLY A 338 3.85 -10.50 -8.41
C GLY A 338 2.95 -11.54 -7.73
N VAL A 339 3.15 -12.83 -7.98
CA VAL A 339 2.43 -13.93 -7.28
C VAL A 339 2.83 -14.00 -5.79
N ILE A 340 4.12 -13.90 -5.48
CA ILE A 340 4.60 -13.81 -4.10
C ILE A 340 4.02 -12.57 -3.42
N ASN A 341 4.00 -11.42 -4.10
CA ASN A 341 3.44 -10.19 -3.57
C ASN A 341 1.92 -10.26 -3.32
N GLY A 342 1.17 -11.02 -4.14
CA GLY A 342 -0.26 -11.26 -3.88
C GLY A 342 -0.47 -12.06 -2.59
N GLY A 343 0.29 -13.14 -2.38
CA GLY A 343 0.24 -13.93 -1.14
C GLY A 343 0.67 -13.13 0.10
N VAL A 344 1.79 -12.43 0.00
CA VAL A 344 2.32 -11.51 1.02
C VAL A 344 1.39 -10.31 1.26
N GLY A 345 0.61 -9.92 0.24
CA GLY A 345 -0.43 -8.90 0.31
C GLY A 345 -1.63 -9.30 1.16
N PHE A 346 -2.02 -10.58 1.19
CA PHE A 346 -3.04 -11.04 2.14
C PHE A 346 -2.55 -10.88 3.59
N HIS A 347 -1.31 -11.27 3.90
CA HIS A 347 -0.72 -11.08 5.23
C HIS A 347 -0.67 -9.59 5.62
N TYR A 348 -0.28 -8.73 4.67
CA TYR A 348 -0.29 -7.27 4.87
C TYR A 348 -1.69 -6.73 5.16
N ALA A 349 -2.69 -7.20 4.40
CA ALA A 349 -4.05 -6.72 4.52
C ALA A 349 -4.73 -7.22 5.82
N THR A 350 -4.48 -8.45 6.27
CA THR A 350 -5.04 -8.99 7.53
C THR A 350 -4.57 -8.19 8.75
N ALA A 351 -3.32 -7.74 8.78
CA ALA A 351 -2.79 -6.88 9.84
C ALA A 351 -3.43 -5.46 9.86
N LYS A 352 -4.14 -5.08 8.78
CA LYS A 352 -4.75 -3.76 8.55
C LYS A 352 -6.28 -3.82 8.39
N ASN A 353 -6.90 -4.99 8.48
CA ASN A 353 -8.34 -5.24 8.54
C ASN A 353 -8.56 -6.73 8.90
N PRO A 354 -9.12 -7.03 10.08
CA PRO A 354 -9.33 -8.40 10.54
C PRO A 354 -10.51 -9.11 9.84
N ASP A 355 -11.38 -8.38 9.13
CA ASP A 355 -12.59 -8.91 8.49
C ASP A 355 -12.32 -9.66 7.16
N ILE A 356 -11.06 -9.76 6.73
CA ILE A 356 -10.69 -10.54 5.55
C ILE A 356 -10.97 -12.02 5.83
N PRO A 357 -11.86 -12.69 5.06
CA PRO A 357 -12.22 -14.07 5.34
C PRO A 357 -10.98 -14.99 5.25
N PRO A 358 -10.73 -15.88 6.23
CA PRO A 358 -9.60 -16.82 6.19
C PRO A 358 -9.57 -17.70 4.92
N ALA A 359 -10.74 -17.91 4.28
CA ALA A 359 -10.86 -18.62 3.02
C ALA A 359 -10.17 -17.90 1.83
N SER A 360 -10.02 -16.58 1.85
CA SER A 360 -9.46 -15.80 0.74
C SER A 360 -7.97 -16.11 0.47
N PRO A 361 -7.04 -16.05 1.45
CA PRO A 361 -5.65 -16.47 1.22
C PRO A 361 -5.52 -17.97 0.91
N ILE A 362 -6.39 -18.82 1.48
CA ILE A 362 -6.40 -20.26 1.19
C ILE A 362 -6.76 -20.51 -0.27
N ALA A 363 -7.84 -19.91 -0.77
CA ALA A 363 -8.25 -20.02 -2.16
C ALA A 363 -7.18 -19.48 -3.13
N TYR A 364 -6.55 -18.35 -2.79
CA TYR A 364 -5.42 -17.82 -3.55
C TYR A 364 -4.25 -18.81 -3.62
N GLY A 365 -3.86 -19.40 -2.48
CA GLY A 365 -2.81 -20.41 -2.41
C GLY A 365 -3.09 -21.66 -3.24
N ILE A 366 -4.33 -22.18 -3.20
CA ILE A 366 -4.76 -23.32 -4.01
C ILE A 366 -4.64 -22.99 -5.51
N ILE A 367 -5.16 -21.83 -5.95
CA ILE A 367 -5.10 -21.42 -7.36
C ILE A 367 -3.64 -21.25 -7.82
N CYS A 368 -2.78 -20.64 -7.00
CA CYS A 368 -1.35 -20.49 -7.30
C CYS A 368 -0.63 -21.84 -7.42
N GLY A 369 -0.89 -22.77 -6.48
CA GLY A 369 -0.32 -24.12 -6.51
C GLY A 369 -0.78 -24.92 -7.73
N SER A 370 -2.07 -24.92 -8.04
CA SER A 370 -2.62 -25.56 -9.24
C SER A 370 -2.01 -24.99 -10.52
N MET A 371 -1.88 -23.65 -10.62
CA MET A 371 -1.31 -23.02 -11.80
C MET A 371 0.20 -23.30 -11.94
N PHE A 372 0.94 -23.37 -10.83
CA PHE A 372 2.34 -23.79 -10.83
C PHE A 372 2.51 -25.22 -11.35
N ILE A 373 1.68 -26.16 -10.88
CA ILE A 373 1.67 -27.56 -11.37
C ILE A 373 1.41 -27.58 -12.88
N ILE A 374 0.38 -26.89 -13.37
CA ILE A 374 0.07 -26.80 -14.81
C ILE A 374 1.26 -26.25 -15.60
N TYR A 375 1.87 -25.15 -15.14
CA TYR A 375 3.01 -24.51 -15.80
C TYR A 375 4.22 -25.45 -15.91
N VAL A 376 4.54 -26.16 -14.83
CA VAL A 376 5.63 -27.13 -14.77
C VAL A 376 5.33 -28.35 -15.66
N SER A 377 4.11 -28.91 -15.59
CA SER A 377 3.68 -30.05 -16.40
C SER A 377 3.75 -29.77 -17.91
N VAL A 378 3.30 -28.60 -18.37
CA VAL A 378 3.38 -28.21 -19.79
C VAL A 378 4.84 -28.10 -20.26
N ILE A 379 5.74 -27.58 -19.42
CA ILE A 379 7.18 -27.51 -19.74
C ILE A 379 7.82 -28.90 -19.82
N PHE A 380 7.53 -29.79 -18.87
CA PHE A 380 8.05 -31.16 -18.90
C PHE A 380 7.51 -31.96 -20.09
N TRP A 381 6.20 -31.87 -20.37
CA TRP A 381 5.58 -32.48 -21.54
C TRP A 381 6.23 -32.02 -22.84
N ARG A 382 6.47 -30.71 -22.98
CA ARG A 382 7.12 -30.15 -24.17
C ARG A 382 8.57 -30.60 -24.32
N ARG A 383 9.34 -30.69 -23.22
CA ARG A 383 10.70 -31.23 -23.21
C ARG A 383 10.71 -32.70 -23.66
N SER A 384 9.84 -33.54 -23.09
CA SER A 384 9.70 -34.95 -23.44
C SER A 384 9.37 -35.16 -24.94
N LYS A 385 8.39 -34.42 -25.47
CA LYS A 385 8.05 -34.46 -26.91
C LYS A 385 9.22 -34.03 -27.81
N SER A 386 10.08 -33.12 -27.37
CA SER A 386 11.28 -32.71 -28.12
C SER A 386 12.35 -33.79 -28.10
N ALA A 387 12.65 -34.37 -26.93
CA ALA A 387 13.62 -35.46 -26.79
C ALA A 387 13.22 -36.70 -27.61
N SER A 388 11.93 -37.06 -27.58
CA SER A 388 11.37 -38.17 -28.37
C SER A 388 11.53 -37.96 -29.89
N LYS A 389 11.41 -36.72 -30.38
CA LYS A 389 11.66 -36.40 -31.80
C LYS A 389 13.14 -36.57 -32.17
N THR A 390 14.06 -36.09 -31.34
CA THR A 390 15.51 -36.28 -31.56
C THR A 390 15.88 -37.76 -31.55
N ALA A 391 15.40 -38.52 -30.56
CA ALA A 391 15.65 -39.96 -30.45
C ALA A 391 15.12 -40.77 -31.64
N ARG A 392 13.94 -40.41 -32.18
CA ARG A 392 13.42 -41.01 -33.42
C ARG A 392 14.23 -40.67 -34.67
N PHE A 393 14.94 -39.54 -34.69
CA PHE A 393 15.77 -39.16 -35.84
C PHE A 393 17.16 -39.82 -35.80
N SER A 394 17.65 -40.23 -34.63
CA SER A 394 18.91 -40.98 -34.47
C SER A 394 18.83 -42.47 -34.81
N LEU A 395 17.64 -43.03 -35.02
CA LEU A 395 17.40 -44.43 -35.39
C LEU A 395 16.49 -44.47 -36.64
N PRO A 396 16.95 -44.85 -37.86
CA PRO A 396 18.07 -45.76 -38.15
C PRO A 396 18.94 -45.34 -39.36
N PHE A 397 19.84 -44.36 -39.23
CA PHE A 397 20.83 -44.06 -40.29
C PHE A 397 22.21 -44.73 -40.04
N PHE A 398 22.64 -44.85 -38.78
CA PHE A 398 23.98 -45.36 -38.45
C PHE A 398 24.13 -46.90 -38.40
N ARG A 399 23.03 -47.68 -38.40
CA ARG A 399 23.11 -49.14 -38.26
C ARG A 399 23.54 -49.89 -39.55
N ARG A 400 23.54 -49.25 -40.72
CA ARG A 400 23.86 -49.90 -42.02
C ARG A 400 25.32 -49.73 -42.49
N ARG A 401 26.20 -49.09 -41.71
CA ARG A 401 27.62 -48.85 -42.12
C ARG A 401 28.67 -49.68 -41.38
N GLN A 402 28.27 -50.54 -40.45
CA GLN A 402 29.22 -51.32 -39.61
C GLN A 402 29.25 -52.82 -39.91
N GLU A 403 28.59 -53.27 -40.98
CA GLU A 403 28.76 -54.62 -41.56
C GLU A 403 29.48 -54.54 -42.91
N LYS A 404 30.80 -54.34 -42.86
CA LYS A 404 31.73 -54.86 -43.88
C LYS A 404 32.88 -55.53 -43.14
N ALA A 405 33.11 -56.80 -43.45
CA ALA A 405 34.08 -57.63 -42.76
C ALA A 405 35.53 -57.13 -42.93
N PRO A 406 36.40 -57.26 -41.91
CA PRO A 406 37.82 -57.07 -42.10
C PRO A 406 38.40 -58.28 -42.87
N ILE A 407 39.05 -57.99 -44.00
CA ILE A 407 39.82 -58.98 -44.76
C ILE A 407 41.11 -59.31 -43.99
N ALA A 408 41.59 -60.54 -44.16
CA ALA A 408 42.64 -61.15 -43.36
C ALA A 408 44.00 -60.42 -43.39
N LYS A 409 44.74 -60.56 -42.29
CA LYS A 409 46.20 -60.35 -42.27
C LYS A 409 46.89 -61.56 -42.92
N LEU A 410 47.85 -61.29 -43.81
CA LEU A 410 49.02 -62.14 -43.98
C LEU A 410 50.24 -61.26 -44.34
N GLU A 411 51.40 -61.82 -44.06
CA GLU A 411 52.80 -61.39 -44.20
C GLU A 411 53.13 -60.64 -45.54
N ASN A 412 54.25 -59.92 -45.69
CA ASN A 412 55.58 -60.27 -45.18
C ASN A 412 56.56 -59.08 -45.08
N ASN A 413 57.68 -59.31 -44.39
CA ASN A 413 58.74 -58.34 -44.10
C ASN A 413 59.96 -58.61 -45.00
N SER A 414 60.44 -57.63 -45.77
CA SER A 414 61.80 -57.64 -46.34
C SER A 414 62.15 -56.31 -47.03
N ASP A 415 62.86 -55.42 -46.32
CA ASP A 415 63.62 -54.33 -46.93
C ASP A 415 65.07 -54.79 -47.14
N SER A 416 65.64 -54.52 -48.33
CA SER A 416 67.05 -54.78 -48.58
C SER A 416 67.71 -53.79 -49.56
N THR A 417 68.54 -52.93 -48.96
CA THR A 417 69.85 -52.44 -49.46
C THR A 417 69.96 -51.24 -50.41
N LEU A 418 71.03 -50.46 -50.14
CA LEU A 418 71.80 -49.55 -51.01
C LEU A 418 71.14 -48.21 -51.38
N CYS A 419 71.82 -47.06 -51.48
CA CYS A 419 73.08 -46.50 -50.98
C CYS A 419 73.26 -45.18 -51.80
N GLY A 420 73.74 -44.09 -51.20
CA GLY A 420 73.98 -42.85 -51.97
C GLY A 420 74.37 -41.67 -51.08
N SER A 421 75.67 -41.35 -51.06
CA SER A 421 76.31 -40.35 -50.19
C SER A 421 76.67 -39.05 -50.94
N GLY A 422 76.84 -37.94 -50.19
CA GLY A 422 77.30 -36.63 -50.70
C GLY A 422 76.56 -35.43 -50.08
N VAL A 423 76.95 -34.89 -48.92
CA VAL A 423 78.09 -33.98 -48.61
C VAL A 423 77.76 -32.47 -48.83
N VAL A 424 77.49 -31.77 -47.71
CA VAL A 424 77.99 -30.40 -47.31
C VAL A 424 77.50 -29.19 -48.18
N GLU A 425 77.10 -28.01 -47.68
CA GLU A 425 77.70 -27.13 -46.65
C GLU A 425 76.77 -26.07 -45.98
N THR A 426 77.02 -25.82 -44.68
CA THR A 426 76.75 -24.67 -43.77
C THR A 426 75.72 -23.53 -43.97
N SER A 427 75.19 -23.07 -42.81
CA SER A 427 74.66 -21.72 -42.47
C SER A 427 73.29 -21.35 -43.10
N ARG A 428 72.37 -20.57 -42.52
CA ARG A 428 72.30 -19.66 -41.34
C ARG A 428 70.79 -19.43 -41.02
N GLU A 429 70.29 -18.93 -39.88
CA GLU A 429 70.82 -18.46 -38.58
C GLU A 429 69.76 -18.76 -37.45
N LYS A 430 69.87 -18.07 -36.30
CA LYS A 430 69.01 -17.99 -35.09
C LYS A 430 67.86 -16.95 -35.27
N SER A 431 66.91 -16.70 -34.37
CA SER A 431 66.25 -17.36 -33.20
C SER A 431 65.31 -16.30 -32.57
N TRP A 432 64.23 -16.63 -31.86
CA TRP A 432 63.82 -15.95 -30.61
C TRP A 432 62.83 -16.83 -29.84
N VAL A 433 62.94 -16.83 -28.52
CA VAL A 433 62.21 -17.67 -27.54
C VAL A 433 61.61 -16.71 -26.48
N PRO A 434 60.54 -17.11 -25.78
CA PRO A 434 60.65 -17.29 -24.32
C PRO A 434 60.23 -18.69 -23.83
#